data_AF-A0A974P0P4-F1
#
_entry.id   AF-A0A974P0P4-F1
#
_cell.length_a   1.000
_cell.length_b   1.000
_cell.length_c   1.000
_cell.angle_alpha   90.00
_cell.angle_beta   90.00
_cell.angle_gamma   90.00
#
_symmetry.space_group_name_H-M   'P 1'
#
loop_
_entity.id
_entity.type
_entity.pdbx_description
1 polymer ?
#
loop_
_entity_poly.entity_id
_entity_poly.type
_entity_poly.pdbx_seq_one_letter_code
_entity_poly.pdbx_strand_id
1 'polypeptide(L)'
;MYFLHKHSVYILLTAVAVLLVLGIIVLFSTSAFSKESCGDMYYFVRRQLLWLVIGIMLCVAASLVNYHWWERTWWIWLVGGTLLLVLCFIPPVGIKINGSWRWINLRIVTFQPSEIGKLAVAIFLARWFSKFRHRSDNLLAGFIFPAGRARPYCDTYNYLLLSSHLLMWSTDFFQF
;
A
#
# COMPACT_ATOMS: atom_id res chain seq x y z
N MET A 1 21.08 12.48 -15.03
CA MET A 1 19.80 11.92 -14.53
C MET A 1 19.61 12.02 -13.01
N TYR A 2 20.65 11.88 -12.17
CA TYR A 2 20.51 11.98 -10.71
C TYR A 2 20.07 13.36 -10.16
N PHE A 3 20.49 14.45 -10.79
CA PHE A 3 20.14 15.82 -10.37
C PHE A 3 18.62 16.08 -10.48
N LEU A 4 18.01 15.73 -11.63
CA LEU A 4 16.57 15.85 -11.88
C LEU A 4 15.72 15.08 -10.87
N HIS A 5 16.13 13.86 -10.52
CA HIS A 5 15.38 13.04 -9.56
C HIS A 5 15.36 13.67 -8.15
N LYS A 6 16.49 14.24 -7.72
CA LYS A 6 16.55 14.95 -6.43
C LYS A 6 15.62 16.16 -6.40
N HIS A 7 15.58 16.97 -7.45
CA HIS A 7 14.66 18.11 -7.54
C HIS A 7 13.20 17.71 -7.43
N SER A 8 12.78 16.63 -8.10
CA SER A 8 11.41 16.12 -8.01
C SER A 8 11.03 15.74 -6.57
N VAL A 9 11.94 15.09 -5.85
CA VAL A 9 11.71 14.71 -4.45
C VAL A 9 11.58 15.95 -3.55
N TYR A 10 12.44 16.96 -3.72
CA TYR A 10 12.36 18.20 -2.92
C TYR A 10 11.08 19.00 -3.21
N ILE A 11 10.63 19.04 -4.46
CA ILE A 11 9.37 19.70 -4.84
C ILE A 11 8.19 19.00 -4.17
N LEU A 12 8.14 17.67 -4.24
CA LEU A 12 7.04 16.89 -3.64
C LEU A 12 7.03 17.03 -2.12
N LEU A 13 8.19 16.95 -1.48
CA LEU A 13 8.30 17.09 -0.02
C LEU A 13 7.88 18.50 0.43
N THR A 14 8.33 19.54 -0.26
CA THR A 14 7.91 20.93 0.02
C THR A 14 6.40 21.11 -0.17
N ALA A 15 5.83 20.57 -1.26
CA ALA A 15 4.39 20.65 -1.51
C ALA A 15 3.57 19.98 -0.40
N VAL A 16 3.96 18.78 0.04
CA VAL A 16 3.31 18.07 1.14
C VAL A 16 3.45 18.85 2.45
N ALA A 17 4.62 19.40 2.75
CA ALA A 17 4.85 20.20 3.96
C ALA A 17 3.94 21.44 4.00
N VAL A 18 3.83 22.17 2.89
CA VAL A 18 2.92 23.34 2.77
C VAL A 18 1.47 22.90 2.98
N LEU A 19 1.05 21.79 2.37
CA LEU A 19 -0.32 21.28 2.53
C LEU A 19 -0.63 20.90 3.99
N LEU A 20 0.33 20.31 4.71
CA LEU A 20 0.20 19.96 6.13
C LEU A 20 0.04 21.21 7.01
N VAL A 21 0.87 22.24 6.79
CA VAL A 21 0.79 23.50 7.54
C VAL A 21 -0.55 24.19 7.29
N LEU A 22 -0.99 24.30 6.04
CA LEU A 22 -2.31 24.85 5.70
C LEU A 22 -3.44 24.06 6.36
N GLY A 23 -3.36 22.73 6.36
CA GLY A 23 -4.33 21.87 7.03
C GLY A 23 -4.43 22.15 8.53
N ILE A 24 -3.30 22.31 9.22
CA ILE A 24 -3.27 22.62 10.66
C ILE A 24 -3.86 24.01 10.94
N ILE A 25 -3.56 25.01 10.09
CA ILE A 25 -4.12 26.38 10.23
C ILE A 25 -5.65 26.36 10.13
N VAL A 26 -6.20 25.65 9.14
CA VAL A 26 -7.66 25.51 8.97
C VAL A 26 -8.28 24.73 10.15
N LEU A 27 -7.60 23.72 10.67
CA LEU A 27 -8.06 22.97 11.84
C LEU A 27 -8.10 23.84 13.10
N PHE A 28 -7.09 24.72 13.27
CA PHE A 28 -7.06 25.68 14.36
C PHE A 28 -8.19 26.71 14.23
N SER A 29 -8.48 27.17 13.02
CA SER A 29 -9.59 28.09 12.76
C SER A 29 -10.95 27.48 13.07
N THR A 30 -11.21 26.25 12.61
CA THR A 30 -12.50 25.55 12.81
C THR A 30 -12.72 25.08 14.25
N SER A 31 -11.67 24.66 14.95
CA SER A 31 -11.76 24.27 16.37
C SER A 31 -12.11 25.45 17.30
N ALA A 32 -11.76 26.68 16.93
CA ALA A 32 -12.18 27.88 17.67
C ALA A 32 -13.71 28.09 17.70
N PHE A 33 -14.41 27.69 16.62
CA PHE A 33 -15.87 27.76 16.52
C PHE A 33 -16.58 26.57 17.20
N SER A 34 -15.89 25.45 17.42
CA SER A 34 -16.43 24.25 18.07
C SER A 34 -16.43 24.32 19.61
N LYS A 35 -16.04 25.46 20.21
CA LYS A 35 -15.94 25.66 21.67
C LYS A 35 -17.24 25.41 22.44
N GLU A 36 -18.38 25.46 21.77
CA GLU A 36 -19.68 25.30 22.43
C GLU A 36 -20.05 23.85 22.78
N SER A 37 -19.33 22.83 22.27
CA SER A 37 -19.74 21.41 22.45
C SER A 37 -18.71 20.51 23.17
N CYS A 38 -17.43 20.87 23.20
CA CYS A 38 -16.38 20.10 23.89
C CYS A 38 -15.37 21.08 24.49
N GLY A 39 -15.28 21.15 25.82
CA GLY A 39 -14.55 22.17 26.59
C GLY A 39 -13.03 22.24 26.43
N ASP A 40 -12.45 21.71 25.34
CA ASP A 40 -11.01 21.84 25.03
C ASP A 40 -10.80 22.16 23.54
N MET A 41 -10.46 23.41 23.25
CA MET A 41 -10.19 23.93 21.89
C MET A 41 -9.06 23.16 21.18
N TYR A 42 -8.17 22.51 21.94
CA TYR A 42 -6.98 21.86 21.40
C TYR A 42 -7.15 20.37 21.10
N TYR A 43 -8.31 19.77 21.37
CA TYR A 43 -8.51 18.33 21.22
C TYR A 43 -8.22 17.83 19.79
N PHE A 44 -8.83 18.47 18.78
CA PHE A 44 -8.66 18.07 17.38
C PHE A 44 -7.24 18.33 16.88
N VAL A 45 -6.64 19.45 17.28
CA VAL A 45 -5.27 19.82 16.91
C VAL A 45 -4.26 18.83 17.48
N ARG A 46 -4.37 18.47 18.76
CA ARG A 46 -3.51 17.47 19.42
C ARG A 46 -3.61 16.12 18.73
N ARG A 47 -4.83 15.68 18.38
CA ARG A 47 -5.03 14.42 17.65
C ARG A 47 -4.40 14.45 16.27
N GLN A 48 -4.57 15.54 15.52
CA GLN A 48 -3.95 15.70 14.19
C GLN A 48 -2.42 15.68 14.27
N LEU A 49 -1.82 16.34 15.27
CA LEU A 49 -0.38 16.33 15.49
C LEU A 49 0.14 14.93 15.84
N LEU A 50 -0.56 14.17 16.70
CA LEU A 50 -0.19 12.80 17.01
C LEU A 50 -0.20 11.91 15.75
N TRP A 51 -1.25 12.00 14.93
CA TRP A 51 -1.33 11.26 13.67
C TRP A 51 -0.27 11.68 12.66
N LEU A 52 0.09 12.97 12.61
CA LEU A 52 1.15 13.49 11.75
C LEU A 52 2.50 12.91 12.16
N VAL A 53 2.83 12.87 13.46
CA VAL A 53 4.08 12.28 13.95
C VAL A 53 4.14 10.79 13.62
N ILE A 54 3.06 10.04 13.88
CA ILE A 54 2.97 8.61 13.53
C ILE A 54 3.13 8.41 12.01
N GLY A 55 2.49 9.24 11.20
CA GLY A 55 2.56 9.19 9.74
C GLY A 55 3.98 9.45 9.20
N ILE A 56 4.69 10.45 9.75
CA ILE A 56 6.09 10.71 9.39
C ILE A 56 6.98 9.53 9.77
N MET A 57 6.81 8.97 10.97
CA MET A 57 7.56 7.79 11.40
C MET A 57 7.33 6.59 10.47
N LEU A 58 6.08 6.34 10.08
CA LEU A 58 5.74 5.29 9.10
C LEU A 58 6.32 5.58 7.71
N CYS A 59 6.32 6.84 7.26
CA CYS A 59 6.89 7.25 5.98
C CYS A 59 8.41 7.01 5.93
N VAL A 60 9.13 7.35 7.01
CA VAL A 60 10.58 7.09 7.13
C VAL A 60 10.85 5.59 7.21
N ALA A 61 10.07 4.83 7.99
CA ALA A 61 10.20 3.38 8.04
C ALA A 61 9.97 2.75 6.65
N ALA A 62 8.93 3.20 5.93
CA ALA A 62 8.62 2.76 4.58
C ALA A 62 9.74 3.09 3.58
N SER A 63 10.36 4.27 3.66
CA SER A 63 11.44 4.65 2.74
C SER A 63 12.74 3.86 2.95
N LEU A 64 12.93 3.29 4.14
CA LEU A 64 14.04 2.39 4.45
C LEU A 64 13.83 0.97 3.90
N VAL A 65 12.59 0.57 3.61
CA VAL A 65 12.27 -0.76 3.08
C VAL A 65 12.53 -0.81 1.58
N ASN A 66 13.30 -1.81 1.14
CA ASN A 66 13.61 -2.00 -0.28
C ASN A 66 12.34 -2.32 -1.09
N TYR A 67 12.17 -1.65 -2.24
CA TYR A 67 10.99 -1.81 -3.10
C TYR A 67 10.74 -3.26 -3.56
N HIS A 68 11.80 -4.08 -3.66
CA HIS A 68 11.68 -5.50 -4.02
C HIS A 68 10.87 -6.30 -2.99
N TRP A 69 10.92 -5.90 -1.71
CA TRP A 69 10.13 -6.55 -0.67
C TRP A 69 8.64 -6.29 -0.85
N TRP A 70 8.27 -5.06 -1.21
CA TRP A 70 6.90 -4.71 -1.56
C TRP A 70 6.41 -5.45 -2.80
N GLU A 71 7.27 -5.61 -3.79
CA GLU A 71 6.95 -6.36 -5.01
C GLU A 71 6.69 -7.84 -4.72
N ARG A 72 7.45 -8.47 -3.81
CA ARG A 72 7.30 -9.89 -3.47
C ARG A 72 6.08 -10.14 -2.56
N THR A 73 5.74 -9.19 -1.70
CA THR A 73 4.64 -9.30 -0.72
C THR A 73 3.29 -8.82 -1.26
N TRP A 74 3.19 -8.46 -2.54
CA TRP A 74 1.98 -7.92 -3.17
C TRP A 74 0.70 -8.71 -2.86
N TRP A 75 0.78 -10.04 -2.86
CA TRP A 75 -0.38 -10.91 -2.64
C TRP A 75 -0.89 -10.84 -1.18
N ILE A 76 0.01 -10.64 -0.22
CA ILE A 76 -0.33 -10.49 1.21
C ILE A 76 -1.11 -9.19 1.41
N TRP A 77 -0.65 -8.10 0.79
CA TRP A 77 -1.33 -6.81 0.85
C TRP A 77 -2.71 -6.87 0.19
N LEU A 78 -2.83 -7.53 -0.96
CA LEU A 78 -4.11 -7.69 -1.65
C LEU A 78 -5.09 -8.55 -0.86
N VAL A 79 -4.69 -9.77 -0.50
CA VAL A 79 -5.55 -10.70 0.24
C VAL A 79 -5.89 -10.14 1.62
N GLY A 80 -4.90 -9.60 2.34
CA GLY A 80 -5.10 -8.97 3.64
C GLY A 80 -6.00 -7.73 3.55
N GLY A 81 -5.80 -6.87 2.56
CA GLY A 81 -6.63 -5.69 2.33
C GLY A 81 -8.07 -6.04 1.98
N THR A 82 -8.28 -7.01 1.09
CA THR A 82 -9.62 -7.51 0.73
C THR A 82 -10.29 -8.18 1.92
N LEU A 83 -9.58 -9.01 2.69
CA LEU A 83 -10.12 -9.65 3.88
C LEU A 83 -10.51 -8.62 4.95
N LEU A 84 -9.71 -7.57 5.13
CA LEU A 84 -10.01 -6.48 6.05
C LEU A 84 -11.24 -5.66 5.62
N LEU A 85 -11.43 -5.46 4.30
CA LEU A 85 -12.64 -4.85 3.74
C LEU A 85 -13.88 -5.70 3.99
N VAL A 86 -13.79 -7.02 3.82
CA VAL A 86 -14.89 -7.95 4.10
C VAL A 86 -15.17 -7.99 5.61
N LEU A 87 -14.14 -7.97 6.45
CA LEU A 87 -14.27 -7.96 7.91
C LEU A 87 -15.03 -6.73 8.43
N CYS A 88 -14.98 -5.60 7.71
CA CYS A 88 -15.74 -4.39 8.03
C CYS A 88 -17.27 -4.59 7.94
N PHE A 89 -17.74 -5.60 7.18
CA PHE A 89 -19.16 -5.92 7.03
C PHE A 89 -19.68 -6.88 8.11
N ILE A 90 -18.81 -7.49 8.92
CA ILE A 90 -19.21 -8.46 9.94
C ILE A 90 -19.53 -7.71 11.26
N PRO A 91 -20.77 -7.79 11.77
CA PRO A 91 -21.23 -7.02 12.94
C PRO A 91 -20.80 -7.69 14.27
N PRO A 92 -19.54 -7.51 14.68
CA PRO A 92 -19.18 -6.92 15.98
C PRO A 92 -17.95 -5.98 15.93
N VAL A 93 -17.34 -5.81 14.75
CA VAL A 93 -16.07 -5.08 14.53
C VAL A 93 -16.30 -3.80 13.72
N GLY A 94 -17.24 -3.84 12.77
CA GLY A 94 -17.67 -2.66 12.02
C GLY A 94 -18.59 -1.77 12.85
N ILE A 95 -18.27 -0.49 12.97
CA ILE A 95 -19.17 0.52 13.55
C ILE A 95 -19.87 1.33 12.45
N LYS A 96 -21.11 1.70 12.72
CA LYS A 96 -21.91 2.55 11.83
C LYS A 96 -21.71 4.01 12.23
N ILE A 97 -20.79 4.71 11.54
CA ILE A 97 -20.64 6.17 11.66
C ILE A 97 -21.41 6.81 10.49
N ASN A 98 -22.26 7.80 10.77
CA ASN A 98 -23.03 8.55 9.77
C ASN A 98 -23.81 7.64 8.79
N GLY A 99 -24.38 6.54 9.28
CA GLY A 99 -25.19 5.64 8.45
C GLY A 99 -24.41 4.56 7.68
N SER A 100 -23.06 4.57 7.70
CA SER A 100 -22.24 3.69 6.86
C SER A 100 -21.31 2.76 7.66
N TRP A 101 -21.30 1.48 7.29
CA TRP A 101 -20.43 0.43 7.85
C TRP A 101 -19.03 0.43 7.20
N ARG A 102 -18.28 1.52 7.37
CA ARG A 102 -16.95 1.70 6.74
C ARG A 102 -15.79 1.86 7.73
N TRP A 103 -16.11 1.84 9.02
CA TRP A 103 -15.15 2.15 10.08
C TRP A 103 -15.03 0.95 10.99
N ILE A 104 -13.79 0.56 11.28
CA ILE A 104 -13.50 -0.44 12.30
C ILE A 104 -13.05 0.32 13.54
N ASN A 105 -13.74 0.11 14.66
CA ASN A 105 -13.36 0.70 15.94
C ASN A 105 -12.58 -0.32 16.76
N LEU A 106 -11.27 -0.12 16.86
CA LEU A 106 -10.37 -0.93 17.68
C LEU A 106 -10.26 -0.38 19.11
N ARG A 107 -11.38 0.13 19.68
CA ARG A 107 -11.57 0.71 21.02
C ARG A 107 -10.71 1.95 21.36
N ILE A 108 -9.50 2.04 20.83
CA ILE A 108 -8.50 3.10 21.03
C ILE A 108 -8.30 3.88 19.72
N VAL A 109 -8.42 3.20 18.58
CA VAL A 109 -8.21 3.77 17.25
C VAL A 109 -9.37 3.40 16.33
N THR A 110 -9.90 4.41 15.64
CA THR A 110 -10.81 4.22 14.51
C THR A 110 -10.00 4.11 13.23
N PHE A 111 -10.01 2.94 12.60
CA PHE A 111 -9.28 2.70 11.37
C PHE A 111 -10.24 2.54 10.19
N GLN A 112 -9.84 3.05 9.03
CA GLN A 112 -10.61 2.93 7.79
C GLN A 112 -9.96 1.86 6.89
N PRO A 113 -10.56 0.66 6.76
CA PRO A 113 -9.98 -0.45 5.99
C PRO A 113 -9.68 -0.12 4.53
N SER A 114 -10.46 0.80 3.93
CA SER A 114 -10.26 1.23 2.55
C SER A 114 -8.94 1.96 2.32
N GLU A 115 -8.31 2.53 3.36
CA GLU A 115 -6.97 3.12 3.23
C GLU A 115 -5.93 2.04 2.91
N ILE A 116 -5.98 0.89 3.59
CA ILE A 116 -5.11 -0.26 3.29
C ILE A 116 -5.47 -0.86 1.93
N GLY A 117 -6.76 -0.95 1.62
CA GLY A 117 -7.23 -1.44 0.32
C GLY A 117 -6.65 -0.63 -0.84
N LYS A 118 -6.63 0.70 -0.76
CA LYS A 118 -6.02 1.57 -1.79
C LYS A 118 -4.53 1.28 -1.98
N LEU A 119 -3.77 1.15 -0.89
CA LEU A 119 -2.35 0.81 -0.95
C LEU A 119 -2.13 -0.57 -1.57
N ALA A 120 -2.93 -1.56 -1.19
CA ALA A 120 -2.87 -2.91 -1.71
C ALA A 120 -3.12 -2.95 -3.23
N VAL A 121 -4.13 -2.23 -3.71
CA VAL A 121 -4.43 -2.11 -5.15
C VAL A 121 -3.31 -1.37 -5.88
N ALA A 122 -2.72 -0.32 -5.29
CA ALA A 122 -1.59 0.38 -5.90
C ALA A 122 -0.37 -0.54 -6.08
N ILE A 123 -0.02 -1.34 -5.08
CA ILE A 123 1.08 -2.32 -5.15
C ILE A 123 0.78 -3.39 -6.22
N PHE A 124 -0.46 -3.90 -6.24
CA PHE A 124 -0.90 -4.87 -7.25
C PHE A 124 -0.79 -4.31 -8.68
N LEU A 125 -1.28 -3.09 -8.90
CA LEU A 125 -1.21 -2.42 -10.20
C LEU A 125 0.24 -2.13 -10.60
N ALA A 126 1.10 -1.73 -9.67
CA ALA A 126 2.52 -1.54 -9.95
C ALA A 126 3.18 -2.83 -10.45
N ARG A 127 2.90 -3.97 -9.80
CA ARG A 127 3.34 -5.30 -10.25
C ARG A 127 2.76 -5.66 -11.62
N TRP A 128 1.46 -5.38 -11.81
CA TRP A 128 0.74 -5.62 -13.05
C TRP A 128 1.46 -4.94 -14.22
N PHE A 129 1.64 -3.62 -14.15
CA PHE A 129 2.28 -2.84 -15.20
C PHE A 129 3.76 -3.20 -15.41
N SER A 130 4.49 -3.52 -14.34
CA SER A 130 5.89 -3.99 -14.45
C SER A 130 6.01 -5.23 -15.33
N LYS A 131 5.06 -6.17 -15.21
CA LYS A 131 5.05 -7.43 -15.97
C LYS A 131 4.67 -7.27 -17.44
N PHE A 132 3.79 -6.31 -17.76
CA PHE A 132 3.28 -6.10 -19.14
C PHE A 132 3.98 -4.95 -19.89
N ARG A 133 5.04 -4.37 -19.31
CA ARG A 133 5.77 -3.22 -19.85
C ARG A 133 6.29 -3.41 -21.28
N HIS A 134 6.54 -4.65 -21.70
CA HIS A 134 7.11 -4.97 -23.03
C HIS A 134 6.08 -5.21 -24.15
N ARG A 135 4.76 -5.13 -23.85
CA ARG A 135 3.67 -5.42 -24.81
C ARG A 135 2.57 -4.35 -24.73
N SER A 136 2.95 -3.07 -24.71
CA SER A 136 2.03 -1.95 -24.50
C SER A 136 1.96 -1.02 -25.70
N ASP A 137 1.56 -1.56 -26.86
CA ASP A 137 1.09 -0.72 -27.97
C ASP A 137 -0.41 -0.39 -27.81
N ASN A 138 -1.13 -1.09 -26.91
CA ASN A 138 -2.55 -0.88 -26.65
C ASN A 138 -2.88 -0.97 -25.15
N LEU A 139 -3.29 0.17 -24.54
CA LEU A 139 -3.69 0.27 -23.12
C LEU A 139 -4.90 -0.62 -22.77
N LEU A 140 -5.82 -0.81 -23.71
CA LEU A 140 -7.00 -1.67 -23.56
C LEU A 140 -6.65 -3.17 -23.51
N ALA A 141 -5.63 -3.59 -24.26
CA ALA A 141 -5.19 -4.98 -24.26
C ALA A 141 -4.50 -5.36 -22.92
N GLY A 142 -3.76 -4.44 -22.31
CA GLY A 142 -3.14 -4.64 -20.99
C GLY A 142 -4.13 -4.74 -19.83
N PHE A 143 -5.34 -4.16 -19.98
CA PHE A 143 -6.39 -4.16 -18.95
C PHE A 143 -7.32 -5.39 -19.04
N ILE A 144 -7.57 -5.92 -20.25
CA ILE A 144 -8.53 -7.01 -20.50
C ILE A 144 -7.90 -8.41 -20.48
N PHE A 145 -6.59 -8.53 -20.72
CA PHE A 145 -5.90 -9.83 -20.73
C PHE A 145 -5.70 -10.57 -19.38
N PRO A 146 -5.90 -9.99 -18.15
CA PRO A 146 -5.76 -10.76 -16.91
C PRO A 146 -6.70 -11.95 -16.77
N ALA A 147 -7.92 -11.81 -17.28
CA ALA A 147 -9.00 -12.73 -16.92
C ALA A 147 -8.82 -14.14 -17.52
N GLY A 148 -7.99 -14.29 -18.56
CA GLY A 148 -7.87 -15.54 -19.32
C GLY A 148 -6.76 -16.49 -18.89
N ARG A 149 -5.67 -16.02 -18.25
CA ARG A 149 -4.55 -16.88 -17.80
C ARG A 149 -3.80 -16.29 -16.61
N ALA A 150 -4.34 -16.49 -15.41
CA ALA A 150 -3.52 -16.51 -14.20
C ALA A 150 -2.59 -17.73 -14.24
N ARG A 151 -1.47 -17.66 -14.97
CA ARG A 151 -0.40 -18.66 -14.78
C ARG A 151 0.18 -18.42 -13.39
N PRO A 152 0.14 -19.41 -12.48
CA PRO A 152 0.72 -19.27 -11.16
C PRO A 152 2.20 -18.96 -11.30
N TYR A 153 2.64 -18.07 -10.42
CA TYR A 153 3.99 -17.59 -10.26
C TYR A 153 4.91 -18.76 -9.91
N CYS A 154 5.49 -19.39 -10.94
CA CYS A 154 6.63 -20.27 -10.78
C CYS A 154 7.90 -19.42 -10.99
N ASP A 155 8.67 -19.21 -9.92
CA ASP A 155 10.10 -18.88 -9.88
C ASP A 155 10.97 -19.64 -10.93
N THR A 156 10.88 -19.28 -12.21
CA THR A 156 11.69 -19.87 -13.31
C THR A 156 13.20 -19.80 -13.11
N TYR A 157 13.69 -19.00 -12.17
CA TYR A 157 15.12 -18.93 -11.86
C TYR A 157 15.64 -20.06 -10.98
N ASN A 158 14.78 -20.78 -10.23
CA ASN A 158 15.25 -21.80 -9.28
C ASN A 158 15.28 -23.23 -9.87
N TYR A 159 14.55 -23.50 -10.96
CA TYR A 159 14.53 -24.83 -11.61
C TYR A 159 15.70 -25.01 -12.59
N LEU A 160 16.17 -23.91 -13.20
CA LEU A 160 17.30 -23.95 -14.13
C LEU A 160 18.60 -24.31 -13.41
N LEU A 161 18.78 -23.89 -12.16
CA LEU A 161 19.92 -24.28 -11.30
C LEU A 161 19.78 -25.70 -10.71
N LEU A 162 18.57 -26.21 -10.51
CA LEU A 162 18.36 -27.58 -10.05
C LEU A 162 18.47 -28.61 -11.20
N SER A 163 18.15 -28.21 -12.45
CA SER A 163 18.22 -29.10 -13.62
C SER A 163 19.64 -29.37 -14.10
N SER A 164 20.58 -28.45 -13.90
CA SER A 164 22.00 -28.68 -14.23
C SER A 164 22.70 -29.62 -13.25
N HIS A 165 22.22 -29.72 -12.00
CA HIS A 165 22.74 -30.65 -11.00
C HIS A 165 22.21 -32.08 -11.15
N LEU A 166 21.03 -32.26 -11.76
CA LEU A 166 20.43 -33.58 -11.99
C LEU A 166 20.85 -34.23 -13.31
N LEU A 167 21.34 -33.46 -14.29
CA LEU A 167 21.88 -33.98 -15.56
C LEU A 167 23.34 -34.48 -15.45
N MET A 168 24.01 -34.27 -14.32
CA MET A 168 25.39 -34.75 -14.10
C MET A 168 25.46 -36.17 -13.51
N TRP A 169 24.32 -36.77 -13.12
CA TRP A 169 24.25 -38.10 -12.48
C TRP A 169 23.70 -39.21 -13.40
N SER A 170 23.36 -38.91 -14.66
CA SER A 170 22.75 -39.88 -15.58
C SER A 170 23.69 -40.48 -16.63
N THR A 171 24.94 -40.03 -16.71
CA THR A 171 25.90 -40.53 -17.71
C THR A 171 26.77 -41.71 -17.25
N ASP A 172 26.70 -42.11 -15.98
CA ASP A 172 27.57 -43.15 -15.42
C ASP A 172 26.94 -44.56 -15.36
N PHE A 173 25.76 -44.76 -15.96
CA PHE A 173 25.00 -46.03 -15.83
C PHE A 173 24.99 -46.93 -17.09
N PHE A 174 25.82 -46.67 -18.09
CA PHE A 174 25.93 -47.53 -19.29
C PHE A 174 27.39 -47.86 -19.64
N GLN A 175 28.00 -48.68 -18.77
CA GLN A 175 29.15 -49.53 -19.08
C GLN A 175 28.85 -50.92 -18.50
N PHE A 176 28.05 -51.70 -19.23
CA PHE A 176 28.09 -53.16 -19.32
C PHE A 176 27.31 -53.61 -20.56
#